data_AF-A0A1I2XI86-F1
#
_entry.id   AF-A0A1I2XI86-F1
#
_cell.length_a   1.000
_cell.length_b   1.000
_cell.length_c   1.000
_cell.angle_alpha   90.00
_cell.angle_beta   90.00
_cell.angle_gamma   90.00
#
_symmetry.space_group_name_H-M   'P 1'
#
loop_
_entity.id
_entity.type
_entity.pdbx_description
1 polymer ?
#
loop_
_entity_poly.entity_id
_entity_poly.type
_entity_poly.pdbx_seq_one_letter_code
_entity_poly.pdbx_strand_id
1 'polypeptide(L)'
;QLNASLATVNAQASIDSVTGKIAITTTNDYGADNLSVSVSGGTAFAAGTSSAIIGGDGAAARRNAVASYNNLLTQINQLASDAGFNGLNLLAGDNLKVVFNEKGSSLLSVQGSTVNISNLGLGPIDTDGFQENGLIAKVMTAISSASSQLKAQASSLGSNLAVVQNRQDFTKQIINVLDTGAGNLVNADLNEEAANSQALSTRNSLGISALALANQAQQGVLQLLR
;
A
#
# COMPACT_ATOMS: atom_id res chain seq x y z
N GLN A 1 14.93 -0.90 -56.87
CA GLN A 1 15.29 -1.77 -55.72
C GLN A 1 15.11 -1.01 -54.41
N LEU A 2 15.79 0.13 -54.17
CA LEU A 2 15.61 0.95 -52.95
C LEU A 2 14.14 1.35 -52.69
N ASN A 3 13.44 1.93 -53.67
CA ASN A 3 12.02 2.29 -53.50
C ASN A 3 11.08 1.10 -53.29
N ALA A 4 11.43 -0.09 -53.77
CA ALA A 4 10.64 -1.29 -53.50
C ALA A 4 10.82 -1.76 -52.06
N SER A 5 12.03 -1.62 -51.51
CA SER A 5 12.31 -1.89 -50.09
C SER A 5 11.72 -0.82 -49.16
N LEU A 6 11.68 0.45 -49.59
CA LEU A 6 11.10 1.55 -48.82
C LEU A 6 9.56 1.58 -48.85
N ALA A 7 8.93 0.94 -49.85
CA ALA A 7 7.48 0.90 -49.97
C ALA A 7 6.80 0.21 -48.77
N THR A 8 7.45 -0.76 -48.13
CA THR A 8 6.91 -1.44 -46.92
C THR A 8 6.78 -0.53 -45.71
N VAL A 9 7.47 0.61 -45.71
CA VAL A 9 7.42 1.63 -44.66
C VAL A 9 6.84 2.96 -45.16
N ASN A 10 6.09 2.93 -46.27
CA ASN A 10 5.49 4.10 -46.92
C ASN A 10 6.50 5.24 -47.16
N ALA A 11 7.72 4.88 -47.58
CA ALA A 11 8.76 5.83 -47.94
C ALA A 11 9.15 5.70 -49.42
N GLN A 12 9.64 6.80 -49.99
CA GLN A 12 10.10 6.90 -51.36
C GLN A 12 11.39 7.72 -51.42
N ALA A 13 12.41 7.15 -52.02
CA ALA A 13 13.64 7.84 -52.38
C ALA A 13 13.51 8.48 -53.77
N SER A 14 13.93 9.72 -53.88
CA SER A 14 14.16 10.44 -55.13
C SER A 14 15.57 11.02 -55.14
N ILE A 15 16.09 11.34 -56.33
CA ILE A 15 17.34 12.11 -56.45
C ILE A 15 16.93 13.55 -56.70
N ASP A 16 17.36 14.44 -55.82
CA ASP A 16 17.19 15.88 -56.01
C ASP A 16 18.03 16.33 -57.22
N SER A 17 17.36 16.85 -58.24
CA SER A 17 17.97 17.19 -59.52
C SER A 17 18.92 18.39 -59.47
N VAL A 18 18.93 19.14 -58.36
CA VAL A 18 19.76 20.35 -58.18
C VAL A 18 21.00 20.04 -57.34
N THR A 19 20.83 19.26 -56.27
CA THR A 19 21.90 18.94 -55.33
C THR A 19 22.55 17.58 -55.57
N GLY A 20 21.92 16.71 -56.37
CA GLY A 20 22.35 15.33 -56.61
C GLY A 20 22.22 14.43 -55.39
N LYS A 21 21.61 14.91 -54.30
CA LYS A 21 21.41 14.15 -53.06
C LYS A 21 20.21 13.21 -53.20
N ILE A 22 20.27 12.07 -52.52
CA ILE A 22 19.12 11.19 -52.35
C ILE A 22 18.23 11.81 -51.26
N ALA A 23 17.03 12.22 -51.64
CA ALA A 23 15.98 12.64 -50.71
C ALA A 23 15.06 11.46 -50.45
N ILE A 24 14.71 11.21 -49.18
CA ILE A 24 13.73 10.17 -48.82
C ILE A 24 12.54 10.86 -48.18
N THR A 25 11.39 10.77 -48.83
CA THR A 25 10.12 11.29 -48.33
C THR A 25 9.24 10.14 -47.88
N THR A 26 8.39 10.40 -46.89
CA THR A 26 7.47 9.41 -46.34
C THR A 26 6.17 10.10 -45.99
N THR A 27 5.06 9.38 -46.17
CA THR A 27 3.72 9.81 -45.73
C THR A 27 3.27 9.02 -44.50
N ASN A 28 4.20 8.38 -43.80
CA ASN A 28 3.91 7.57 -42.63
C ASN A 28 3.67 8.46 -41.39
N ASP A 29 2.44 8.47 -40.87
CA ASP A 29 2.08 9.06 -39.57
C ASP A 29 2.30 8.11 -38.39
N TYR A 30 2.60 6.82 -38.65
CA TYR A 30 2.85 5.85 -37.58
C TYR A 30 4.23 6.05 -36.94
N GLY A 31 4.29 7.04 -36.05
CA GLY A 31 5.40 7.25 -35.15
C GLY A 31 6.67 7.78 -35.80
N ALA A 32 7.59 8.26 -34.95
CA ALA A 32 8.95 8.47 -35.39
C ALA A 32 9.62 7.10 -35.57
N ASP A 33 10.54 6.98 -36.53
CA ASP A 33 11.54 5.92 -36.60
C ASP A 33 12.82 6.49 -37.21
N ASN A 34 13.97 5.90 -36.89
CA ASN A 34 15.24 6.37 -37.40
C ASN A 34 15.60 5.66 -38.70
N LEU A 35 15.54 6.38 -39.83
CA LEU A 35 16.08 5.88 -41.08
C LEU A 35 17.58 6.17 -41.16
N SER A 36 18.38 5.12 -41.02
CA SER A 36 19.82 5.18 -41.27
C SER A 36 20.17 4.67 -42.67
N VAL A 37 20.97 5.43 -43.39
CA VAL A 37 21.56 5.06 -44.67
C VAL A 37 23.06 4.97 -44.44
N SER A 38 23.63 3.78 -44.66
CA SER A 38 25.06 3.55 -44.61
C SER A 38 25.59 3.20 -45.99
N VAL A 39 26.74 3.77 -46.34
CA VAL A 39 27.43 3.51 -47.60
C VAL A 39 28.83 3.02 -47.25
N SER A 40 29.19 1.82 -47.71
CA SER A 40 30.51 1.21 -47.46
C SER A 40 31.65 1.76 -48.35
N GLY A 41 31.38 2.80 -49.14
CA GLY A 41 32.34 3.43 -50.06
C GLY A 41 32.49 2.70 -51.41
N GLY A 42 32.72 3.47 -52.48
CA GLY A 42 32.94 2.98 -53.85
C GLY A 42 33.25 4.14 -54.82
N THR A 43 33.31 3.87 -56.13
CA THR A 43 33.63 4.89 -57.15
C THR A 43 32.58 6.00 -57.28
N ALA A 44 31.33 5.75 -56.86
CA ALA A 44 30.22 6.69 -57.00
C ALA A 44 29.86 7.45 -55.71
N PHE A 45 30.21 6.93 -54.52
CA PHE A 45 29.88 7.55 -53.23
C PHE A 45 30.99 7.34 -52.21
N ALA A 46 31.28 8.40 -51.44
CA ALA A 46 32.16 8.29 -50.27
C ALA A 46 31.50 7.41 -49.19
N ALA A 47 32.32 6.73 -48.40
CA ALA A 47 31.83 6.00 -47.25
C ALA A 47 31.25 6.98 -46.20
N GLY A 48 30.13 6.61 -45.60
CA GLY A 48 29.47 7.46 -44.62
C GLY A 48 28.13 6.90 -44.17
N THR A 49 27.68 7.38 -43.02
CA THR A 49 26.36 7.07 -42.47
C THR A 49 25.61 8.37 -42.28
N SER A 50 24.37 8.43 -42.78
CA SER A 50 23.44 9.52 -42.53
C SER A 50 22.18 8.95 -41.88
N SER A 51 21.63 9.68 -40.92
CA SER A 51 20.40 9.32 -40.23
C SER A 51 19.38 10.42 -40.40
N ALA A 52 18.13 10.05 -40.62
CA ALA A 52 17.00 10.97 -40.62
C ALA A 52 15.86 10.36 -39.82
N ILE A 53 15.21 11.18 -39.00
CA ILE A 53 14.00 10.77 -38.29
C ILE A 53 12.85 10.86 -39.30
N ILE A 54 12.26 9.71 -39.61
CA ILE A 54 11.02 9.63 -40.35
C ILE A 54 9.90 9.73 -39.32
N GLY A 55 9.13 10.81 -39.34
CA GLY A 55 7.97 10.95 -38.47
C GLY A 55 7.27 12.27 -38.72
N GLY A 56 6.01 12.20 -39.14
CA GLY A 56 5.10 13.34 -39.22
C GLY A 56 4.63 13.80 -37.84
N ASP A 57 3.32 14.02 -37.69
CA ASP A 57 2.71 14.43 -36.43
C ASP A 57 2.88 13.41 -35.29
N GLY A 58 3.07 12.12 -35.64
CA GLY A 58 3.37 11.03 -34.72
C GLY A 58 4.62 11.28 -33.87
N ALA A 59 5.62 12.00 -34.37
CA ALA A 59 6.80 12.39 -33.59
C ALA A 59 6.44 13.42 -32.50
N ALA A 60 5.51 14.34 -32.76
CA ALA A 60 5.01 15.26 -31.75
C ALA A 60 4.15 14.53 -30.70
N ALA A 61 3.29 13.60 -31.14
CA ALA A 61 2.48 12.77 -30.24
C ALA A 61 3.34 11.93 -29.29
N ARG A 62 4.42 11.32 -29.79
CA ARG A 62 5.34 10.53 -28.96
C ARG A 62 6.14 11.38 -27.96
N ARG A 63 6.57 12.59 -28.36
CA ARG A 63 7.19 13.55 -27.44
C ARG A 63 6.23 13.98 -26.32
N ASN A 64 4.95 14.18 -26.64
CA ASN A 64 3.93 14.45 -25.62
C ASN A 64 3.72 13.25 -24.66
N ALA A 65 3.80 12.02 -25.18
CA ALA A 65 3.74 10.82 -24.36
C ALA A 65 4.96 10.68 -23.43
N VAL A 66 6.16 11.02 -23.91
CA VAL A 66 7.37 11.11 -23.07
C VAL A 66 7.17 12.12 -21.93
N ALA A 67 6.67 13.33 -22.25
CA ALA A 67 6.41 14.34 -21.24
C ALA A 67 5.41 13.86 -20.19
N SER A 68 4.34 13.20 -20.63
CA SER A 68 3.33 12.59 -19.74
C SER A 68 3.93 11.50 -18.85
N TYR A 69 4.77 10.63 -19.43
CA TYR A 69 5.49 9.59 -18.68
C TYR A 69 6.40 10.19 -17.60
N ASN A 70 7.24 11.17 -17.94
CA ASN A 70 8.14 11.81 -16.97
C ASN A 70 7.38 12.55 -15.86
N ASN A 71 6.23 13.18 -16.19
CA ASN A 71 5.35 13.78 -15.19
C ASN A 71 4.77 12.72 -14.24
N LEU A 72 4.32 11.58 -14.76
CA LEU A 72 3.81 10.48 -13.94
C LEU A 72 4.90 9.87 -13.05
N LEU A 73 6.15 9.77 -13.52
CA LEU A 73 7.28 9.35 -12.68
C LEU A 73 7.48 10.28 -11.47
N THR A 74 7.34 11.59 -11.70
CA THR A 74 7.40 12.58 -10.61
C THR A 74 6.25 12.37 -9.62
N GLN A 75 5.04 12.17 -10.12
CA GLN A 75 3.86 11.89 -9.28
C GLN A 75 3.98 10.59 -8.48
N ILE A 76 4.62 9.55 -9.03
CA ILE A 76 4.88 8.29 -8.31
C ILE A 76 5.77 8.55 -7.09
N ASN A 77 6.86 9.30 -7.24
CA ASN A 77 7.73 9.65 -6.12
C ASN A 77 6.99 10.51 -5.08
N GLN A 78 6.21 11.50 -5.53
CA GLN A 78 5.42 12.36 -4.64
C GLN A 78 4.41 11.52 -3.84
N LEU A 79 3.64 10.66 -4.52
CA LEU A 79 2.67 9.79 -3.86
C LEU A 79 3.32 8.84 -2.85
N ALA A 80 4.46 8.25 -3.18
CA ALA A 80 5.19 7.38 -2.26
C ALA A 80 5.71 8.17 -1.04
N SER A 81 6.16 9.41 -1.24
CA SER A 81 6.61 10.31 -0.17
C SER A 81 5.45 10.76 0.73
N ASP A 82 4.29 11.03 0.14
CA ASP A 82 3.10 11.55 0.84
C ASP A 82 2.32 10.45 1.59
N ALA A 83 2.62 9.17 1.36
CA ALA A 83 1.96 8.03 2.00
C ALA A 83 2.26 7.85 3.50
N GLY A 84 2.77 8.88 4.18
CA GLY A 84 3.05 8.86 5.61
C GLY A 84 1.77 8.87 6.47
N PHE A 85 1.79 8.11 7.56
CA PHE A 85 0.75 8.13 8.59
C PHE A 85 1.38 8.26 9.98
N ASN A 86 0.95 9.25 10.76
CA ASN A 86 1.47 9.54 12.10
C ASN A 86 3.02 9.62 12.17
N GLY A 87 3.66 10.16 11.13
CA GLY A 87 5.11 10.32 11.06
C GLY A 87 5.89 9.07 10.62
N LEU A 88 5.21 8.00 10.21
CA LEU A 88 5.81 6.79 9.63
C LEU A 88 5.38 6.64 8.18
N ASN A 89 6.32 6.32 7.29
CA ASN A 89 6.06 6.01 5.90
C ASN A 89 6.72 4.68 5.49
N LEU A 90 5.90 3.63 5.41
CA LEU A 90 6.35 2.29 5.01
C LEU A 90 6.81 2.22 3.54
N LEU A 91 6.41 3.18 2.71
CA LEU A 91 6.89 3.32 1.33
C LEU A 91 8.18 4.16 1.25
N ALA A 92 8.57 4.87 2.31
CA ALA A 92 9.88 5.51 2.40
C ALA A 92 10.96 4.56 2.97
N GLY A 93 10.56 3.42 3.55
CA GLY A 93 11.45 2.45 4.18
C GLY A 93 11.38 2.42 5.70
N ASP A 94 10.45 3.17 6.31
CA ASP A 94 10.30 3.18 7.76
C ASP A 94 9.84 1.82 8.30
N ASN A 95 10.12 1.56 9.57
CA ASN A 95 9.69 0.33 10.24
C ASN A 95 8.55 0.62 11.22
N LEU A 96 7.44 -0.11 11.07
CA LEU A 96 6.32 -0.05 12.00
C LEU A 96 6.39 -1.21 12.99
N LYS A 97 6.44 -0.87 14.28
CA LYS A 97 6.38 -1.85 15.37
C LYS A 97 4.96 -1.91 15.94
N VAL A 98 4.30 -3.05 15.78
CA VAL A 98 2.99 -3.31 16.37
C VAL A 98 3.17 -4.19 17.59
N VAL A 99 2.81 -3.68 18.77
CA VAL A 99 2.91 -4.41 20.03
C VAL A 99 1.58 -5.09 20.34
N PHE A 100 1.63 -6.38 20.67
CA PHE A 100 0.43 -7.19 20.95
C PHE A 100 0.18 -7.43 22.44
N ASN A 101 1.07 -7.00 23.33
CA ASN A 101 0.91 -7.17 24.77
C ASN A 101 1.44 -5.97 25.55
N GLU A 102 0.94 -5.78 26.77
CA GLU A 102 1.26 -4.63 27.63
C GLU A 102 2.76 -4.51 27.95
N LYS A 103 3.47 -5.63 28.01
CA LYS A 103 4.90 -5.70 28.34
C LYS A 103 5.82 -5.52 27.13
N GLY A 104 5.28 -5.42 25.92
CA GLY A 104 6.07 -5.27 24.69
C GLY A 104 6.89 -6.49 24.27
N SER A 105 6.71 -7.65 24.89
CA SER A 105 7.44 -8.88 24.58
C SER A 105 6.89 -9.65 23.38
N SER A 106 5.65 -9.38 22.98
CA SER A 106 5.01 -9.93 21.78
C SER A 106 4.73 -8.80 20.81
N LEU A 107 5.32 -8.86 19.62
CA LEU A 107 5.25 -7.79 18.64
C LEU A 107 5.39 -8.32 17.21
N LEU A 108 4.88 -7.54 16.25
CA LEU A 108 5.15 -7.67 14.83
C LEU A 108 5.95 -6.44 14.37
N SER A 109 7.08 -6.67 13.70
CA SER A 109 7.82 -5.61 13.03
C SER A 109 7.51 -5.67 11.53
N VAL A 110 6.89 -4.62 11.02
CA VAL A 110 6.59 -4.46 9.60
C VAL A 110 7.65 -3.54 9.01
N GLN A 111 8.60 -4.14 8.30
CA GLN A 111 9.65 -3.40 7.61
C GLN A 111 9.08 -2.80 6.31
N GLY A 112 9.09 -1.48 6.23
CA GLY A 112 8.82 -0.76 4.99
C GLY A 112 9.93 -0.95 3.97
N SER A 113 9.61 -0.72 2.70
CA SER A 113 10.55 -0.73 1.59
C SER A 113 10.47 0.59 0.86
N THR A 114 11.62 1.15 0.50
CA THR A 114 11.68 2.44 -0.19
C THR A 114 11.16 2.28 -1.63
N VAL A 115 9.95 2.76 -1.87
CA VAL A 115 9.32 2.85 -3.20
C VAL A 115 9.65 4.21 -3.79
N ASN A 116 10.53 4.22 -4.77
CA ASN A 116 10.79 5.37 -5.63
C ASN A 116 11.06 4.87 -7.05
N ILE A 117 11.02 5.76 -8.04
CA ILE A 117 11.21 5.38 -9.44
C ILE A 117 12.52 4.61 -9.66
N SER A 118 13.62 5.01 -9.01
CA SER A 118 14.93 4.37 -9.17
C SER A 118 14.93 2.93 -8.66
N ASN A 119 14.34 2.68 -7.49
CA ASN A 119 14.22 1.35 -6.90
C ASN A 119 13.23 0.46 -7.68
N LEU A 120 12.24 1.07 -8.32
CA LEU A 120 11.32 0.38 -9.23
C LEU A 120 11.95 0.07 -10.60
N GLY A 121 13.20 0.52 -10.86
CA GLY A 121 13.87 0.37 -12.15
C GLY A 121 13.30 1.27 -13.24
N LEU A 122 12.61 2.34 -12.85
CA LEU A 122 12.08 3.38 -13.73
C LEU A 122 12.95 4.63 -13.66
N GLY A 123 13.04 5.34 -14.78
CA GLY A 123 13.82 6.57 -14.85
C GLY A 123 13.26 7.50 -15.91
N PRO A 124 13.47 8.81 -15.77
CA PRO A 124 13.08 9.76 -16.79
C PRO A 124 13.79 9.42 -18.11
N ILE A 125 13.10 9.65 -19.21
CA ILE A 125 13.65 9.45 -20.56
C ILE A 125 13.71 10.79 -21.28
N ASP A 126 14.67 10.93 -22.19
CA ASP A 126 14.81 12.12 -23.03
C ASP A 126 13.60 12.30 -23.95
N THR A 127 13.42 13.52 -24.48
CA THR A 127 12.31 13.89 -25.36
C THR A 127 12.11 12.90 -26.52
N ASP A 128 13.19 12.33 -27.06
CA ASP A 128 13.17 11.35 -28.15
C ASP A 128 13.19 9.88 -27.65
N GLY A 129 12.99 9.63 -26.36
CA GLY A 129 13.04 8.30 -25.73
C GLY A 129 11.97 7.32 -26.20
N PHE A 130 10.93 7.79 -26.89
CA PHE A 130 9.94 6.96 -27.58
C PHE A 130 10.09 6.97 -29.10
N GLN A 131 11.22 7.46 -29.63
CA GLN A 131 11.45 7.52 -31.07
C GLN A 131 11.39 6.15 -31.72
N GLU A 132 11.90 5.08 -31.10
CA GLU A 132 11.81 3.73 -31.67
C GLU A 132 10.83 2.85 -30.90
N ASN A 133 10.10 1.98 -31.60
CA ASN A 133 9.19 1.02 -30.96
C ASN A 133 9.92 0.09 -29.97
N GLY A 134 11.20 -0.22 -30.24
CA GLY A 134 12.03 -1.01 -29.34
C GLY A 134 12.29 -0.32 -27.99
N LEU A 135 12.40 1.01 -27.96
CA LEU A 135 12.56 1.78 -26.73
C LEU A 135 11.26 1.81 -25.92
N ILE A 136 10.12 1.96 -26.60
CA ILE A 136 8.79 1.86 -25.97
C ILE A 136 8.60 0.48 -25.33
N ALA A 137 8.97 -0.60 -26.04
CA ALA A 137 8.87 -1.96 -25.51
C ALA A 137 9.75 -2.20 -24.27
N LYS A 138 10.94 -1.59 -24.22
CA LYS A 138 11.81 -1.61 -23.02
C LYS A 138 11.14 -0.92 -21.84
N VAL A 139 10.57 0.26 -22.04
CA VAL A 139 9.85 0.99 -20.97
C VAL A 139 8.62 0.21 -20.50
N MET A 140 7.84 -0.39 -21.40
CA MET A 140 6.70 -1.24 -21.05
C MET A 140 7.11 -2.46 -20.20
N THR A 141 8.26 -3.06 -20.52
CA THR A 141 8.83 -4.16 -19.73
C THR A 141 9.22 -3.68 -18.33
N ALA A 142 9.90 -2.53 -18.23
CA ALA A 142 10.27 -1.93 -16.94
C ALA A 142 9.04 -1.59 -16.09
N ILE A 143 7.98 -1.02 -16.67
CA ILE A 143 6.71 -0.74 -15.98
C ILE A 143 6.07 -2.04 -15.47
N SER A 144 6.11 -3.10 -16.27
CA SER A 144 5.56 -4.41 -15.88
C SER A 144 6.33 -5.02 -14.71
N SER A 145 7.66 -4.92 -14.73
CA SER A 145 8.53 -5.32 -13.61
C SER A 145 8.26 -4.49 -12.36
N ALA A 146 8.15 -3.17 -12.47
CA ALA A 146 7.80 -2.27 -11.37
C ALA A 146 6.42 -2.63 -10.75
N SER A 147 5.42 -2.89 -11.59
CA SER A 147 4.09 -3.33 -11.14
C SER A 147 4.14 -4.65 -10.38
N SER A 148 4.94 -5.61 -10.83
CA SER A 148 5.15 -6.89 -10.15
C SER A 148 5.78 -6.69 -8.76
N GLN A 149 6.81 -5.84 -8.67
CA GLN A 149 7.45 -5.51 -7.39
C GLN A 149 6.46 -4.85 -6.41
N LEU A 150 5.66 -3.90 -6.87
CA LEU A 150 4.63 -3.25 -6.05
C LEU A 150 3.56 -4.24 -5.56
N LYS A 151 3.14 -5.19 -6.41
CA LYS A 151 2.20 -6.25 -6.02
C LYS A 151 2.80 -7.17 -4.96
N ALA A 152 4.07 -7.54 -5.08
CA ALA A 152 4.76 -8.34 -4.06
C ALA A 152 4.83 -7.61 -2.72
N GLN A 153 5.15 -6.31 -2.73
CA GLN A 153 5.17 -5.47 -1.52
C GLN A 153 3.76 -5.37 -0.90
N ALA A 154 2.73 -5.09 -1.72
CA ALA A 154 1.35 -5.02 -1.26
C ALA A 154 0.86 -6.35 -0.66
N SER A 155 1.26 -7.48 -1.25
CA SER A 155 0.97 -8.82 -0.71
C SER A 155 1.60 -9.01 0.66
N SER A 156 2.86 -8.62 0.85
CA SER A 156 3.54 -8.71 2.15
C SER A 156 2.85 -7.86 3.22
N LEU A 157 2.51 -6.61 2.89
CA LEU A 157 1.76 -5.71 3.78
C LEU A 157 0.37 -6.28 4.10
N GLY A 158 -0.32 -6.88 3.12
CA GLY A 158 -1.60 -7.54 3.31
C GLY A 158 -1.52 -8.75 4.26
N SER A 159 -0.49 -9.58 4.15
CA SER A 159 -0.25 -10.68 5.09
C SER A 159 0.01 -10.17 6.51
N ASN A 160 0.80 -9.11 6.67
CA ASN A 160 1.03 -8.47 7.97
C ASN A 160 -0.27 -7.89 8.56
N LEU A 161 -1.10 -7.24 7.74
CA LEU A 161 -2.41 -6.74 8.16
C LEU A 161 -3.32 -7.86 8.66
N ALA A 162 -3.37 -9.00 7.97
CA ALA A 162 -4.16 -10.15 8.41
C ALA A 162 -3.70 -10.68 9.79
N VAL A 163 -2.39 -10.71 10.06
CA VAL A 163 -1.85 -11.04 11.38
C VAL A 163 -2.34 -10.04 12.44
N VAL A 164 -2.25 -8.74 12.16
CA VAL A 164 -2.72 -7.70 13.08
C VAL A 164 -4.21 -7.82 13.37
N GLN A 165 -5.03 -8.05 12.35
CA GLN A 165 -6.48 -8.25 12.50
C GLN A 165 -6.81 -9.47 13.37
N ASN A 166 -6.19 -10.61 13.09
CA ASN A 166 -6.39 -11.82 13.89
C ASN A 166 -5.99 -11.61 15.37
N ARG A 167 -4.87 -10.91 15.61
CA ARG A 167 -4.44 -10.58 16.98
C ARG A 167 -5.38 -9.59 17.66
N GLN A 168 -5.92 -8.62 16.92
CA GLN A 168 -6.90 -7.68 17.42
C GLN A 168 -8.17 -8.41 17.88
N ASP A 169 -8.70 -9.32 17.06
CA ASP A 169 -9.93 -10.04 17.37
C ASP A 169 -9.75 -11.01 18.54
N PHE A 170 -8.63 -11.75 18.57
CA PHE A 170 -8.26 -12.57 19.72
C PHE A 170 -8.19 -11.75 21.02
N THR A 171 -7.58 -10.57 20.96
CA THR A 171 -7.47 -9.69 22.14
C THR A 171 -8.84 -9.21 22.61
N LYS A 172 -9.72 -8.81 21.69
CA LYS A 172 -11.11 -8.45 22.04
C LYS A 172 -11.86 -9.61 22.68
N GLN A 173 -11.70 -10.82 22.17
CA GLN A 173 -12.33 -12.02 22.73
C GLN A 173 -11.81 -12.30 24.15
N ILE A 174 -10.50 -12.20 24.37
CA ILE A 174 -9.92 -12.31 25.72
C ILE A 174 -10.48 -11.25 26.65
N ILE A 175 -10.56 -9.99 26.21
CA ILE A 175 -11.13 -8.90 27.02
C ILE A 175 -12.55 -9.25 27.47
N ASN A 176 -13.42 -9.73 26.56
CA ASN A 176 -14.79 -10.10 26.90
C ASN A 176 -14.87 -11.27 27.90
N VAL A 177 -14.00 -12.28 27.75
CA VAL A 177 -13.93 -13.42 28.67
C VAL A 177 -13.44 -12.98 30.05
N LEU A 178 -12.40 -12.13 30.10
CA LEU A 178 -11.87 -11.61 31.36
C LEU A 178 -12.87 -10.69 32.07
N ASP A 179 -13.61 -9.86 31.34
CA ASP A 179 -14.66 -8.99 31.89
C ASP A 179 -15.80 -9.82 32.51
N THR A 180 -16.28 -10.83 31.78
CA THR A 180 -17.29 -11.76 32.31
C THR A 180 -16.76 -12.55 33.51
N GLY A 181 -15.52 -13.04 33.45
CA GLY A 181 -14.88 -13.79 34.52
C GLY A 181 -14.68 -12.94 35.78
N ALA A 182 -14.26 -11.68 35.64
CA ALA A 182 -14.14 -10.73 36.73
C ALA A 182 -15.52 -10.44 37.35
N GLY A 183 -16.54 -10.25 36.52
CA GLY A 183 -17.93 -10.15 36.96
C GLY A 183 -18.35 -11.35 37.78
N ASN A 184 -18.11 -12.58 37.32
CA ASN A 184 -18.48 -13.79 38.07
C ASN A 184 -17.74 -13.95 39.40
N LEU A 185 -16.51 -13.41 39.53
CA LEU A 185 -15.74 -13.48 40.78
C LEU A 185 -16.13 -12.40 41.80
N VAL A 186 -16.70 -11.28 41.35
CA VAL A 186 -17.00 -10.11 42.19
C VAL A 186 -18.50 -9.90 42.39
N ASN A 187 -19.33 -10.30 41.43
CA ASN A 187 -20.77 -10.15 41.52
C ASN A 187 -21.33 -11.13 42.56
N ALA A 188 -22.02 -10.57 43.55
CA ALA A 188 -22.76 -11.37 44.51
C ALA A 188 -24.04 -11.95 43.87
N ASP A 189 -24.44 -13.15 44.27
CA ASP A 189 -25.77 -13.68 43.91
C ASP A 189 -26.83 -12.90 44.69
N LEU A 190 -27.58 -12.06 43.97
CA LEU A 190 -28.62 -11.22 44.56
C LEU A 190 -29.72 -12.03 45.26
N ASN A 191 -29.97 -13.27 44.86
CA ASN A 191 -30.97 -14.11 45.52
C ASN A 191 -30.46 -14.62 46.87
N GLU A 192 -29.18 -15.03 46.94
CA GLU A 192 -28.56 -15.47 48.18
C GLU A 192 -28.39 -14.30 49.15
N GLU A 193 -27.90 -13.16 48.68
CA GLU A 193 -27.79 -11.94 49.49
C GLU A 193 -29.17 -11.44 49.95
N ALA A 194 -30.21 -11.52 49.11
CA ALA A 194 -31.57 -11.17 49.53
C ALA A 194 -32.11 -12.12 50.59
N ALA A 195 -31.89 -13.43 50.45
CA ALA A 195 -32.31 -14.42 51.44
C ALA A 195 -31.55 -14.24 52.77
N ASN A 196 -30.24 -13.98 52.71
CA ASN A 196 -29.41 -13.72 53.88
C ASN A 196 -29.82 -12.41 54.59
N SER A 197 -30.08 -11.35 53.83
CA SER A 197 -30.60 -10.07 54.34
C SER A 197 -31.97 -10.25 55.03
N GLN A 198 -32.87 -11.02 54.43
CA GLN A 198 -34.17 -11.34 55.01
C GLN A 198 -34.01 -12.17 56.31
N ALA A 199 -33.14 -13.19 56.29
CA ALA A 199 -32.85 -14.01 57.46
C ALA A 199 -32.22 -13.18 58.59
N LEU A 200 -31.33 -12.24 58.27
CA LEU A 200 -30.72 -11.31 59.23
C LEU A 200 -31.78 -10.39 59.85
N SER A 201 -32.68 -9.84 59.03
CA SER A 201 -33.80 -9.02 59.52
C SER A 201 -34.69 -9.81 60.50
N THR A 202 -35.02 -11.07 60.17
CA THR A 202 -35.76 -11.96 61.07
C THR A 202 -34.99 -12.26 62.35
N ARG A 203 -33.68 -12.57 62.27
CA ARG A 203 -32.83 -12.78 63.46
C ARG A 203 -32.74 -11.54 64.35
N ASN A 204 -32.66 -10.35 63.77
CA ASN A 204 -32.65 -9.09 64.54
C ASN A 204 -33.99 -8.86 65.24
N SER A 205 -35.12 -9.09 64.55
CA SER A 205 -36.46 -9.02 65.15
C SER A 205 -36.64 -10.01 66.31
N LEU A 206 -36.18 -11.26 66.12
CA LEU A 206 -36.18 -12.27 67.18
C LEU A 206 -35.23 -11.91 68.33
N GLY A 207 -34.04 -11.35 68.03
CA GLY A 207 -33.07 -10.92 69.03
C GLY A 207 -33.60 -9.77 69.89
N ILE A 208 -34.26 -8.78 69.28
CA ILE A 208 -34.92 -7.68 69.99
C ILE A 208 -36.07 -8.22 70.86
N SER A 209 -36.89 -9.12 70.31
CA SER A 209 -38.01 -9.74 71.05
C SER A 209 -37.52 -10.58 72.22
N ALA A 210 -36.47 -11.38 72.03
CA ALA A 210 -35.84 -12.18 73.08
C ALA A 210 -35.20 -11.32 74.18
N LEU A 211 -34.55 -10.20 73.81
CA LEU A 211 -34.01 -9.23 74.76
C LEU A 211 -35.13 -8.53 75.55
N ALA A 212 -36.22 -8.16 74.89
CA ALA A 212 -37.39 -7.58 75.56
C ALA A 212 -38.00 -8.57 76.57
N LEU A 213 -38.16 -9.84 76.18
CA LEU A 213 -38.63 -10.92 77.04
C LEU A 213 -37.66 -11.19 78.21
N ALA A 214 -36.35 -11.17 77.98
CA ALA A 214 -35.36 -11.34 79.04
C ALA A 214 -35.38 -10.19 80.06
N ASN A 215 -35.50 -8.95 79.61
CA ASN A 215 -35.66 -7.79 80.50
C ASN A 215 -36.98 -7.86 81.29
N GLN A 216 -38.08 -8.26 80.64
CA GLN A 216 -39.37 -8.44 81.30
C GLN A 216 -39.33 -9.59 82.33
N ALA A 217 -38.64 -10.69 82.01
CA ALA A 217 -38.41 -11.79 82.95
C ALA A 217 -37.57 -11.36 84.16
N GLN A 218 -36.50 -10.57 83.96
CA GLN A 218 -35.70 -10.00 85.06
C GLN A 218 -36.53 -9.06 85.96
N GLN A 219 -37.41 -8.22 85.38
CA GLN A 219 -38.32 -7.37 86.16
C GLN A 219 -39.39 -8.19 86.91
N GLY A 220 -39.92 -9.25 86.29
CA GLY A 220 -40.87 -10.17 86.93
C GLY A 220 -40.26 -10.92 88.12
N VAL A 221 -39.00 -11.38 88.00
CA VAL A 221 -38.25 -11.96 89.12
C VAL A 221 -38.02 -10.93 90.22
N LEU A 222 -37.73 -9.68 89.88
CA LEU A 222 -37.57 -8.61 90.86
C LEU A 222 -38.89 -8.26 91.59
N GLN A 223 -40.05 -8.41 90.94
CA GLN A 223 -41.36 -8.29 91.59
C GLN A 223 -41.66 -9.45 92.55
N LEU A 224 -41.18 -10.66 92.26
CA LEU A 224 -41.34 -11.85 93.11
C LEU A 224 -40.42 -11.85 94.34
N LEU A 225 -39.30 -11.13 94.29
CA LEU A 225 -38.33 -11.01 95.38
C LEU A 225 -38.55 -9.75 96.24
N ARG A 226 -39.70 -9.09 96.09
CA ARG A 226 -40.10 -7.90 96.85
C ARG A 226 -41.24 -8.17 97.82
#